data_AF-A0A538PKV7-F1
#
_entry.id   AF-A0A538PKV7-F1
#
_cell.length_a   1.000
_cell.length_b   1.000
_cell.length_c   1.000
_cell.angle_alpha   90.00
_cell.angle_beta   90.00
_cell.angle_gamma   90.00
#
_symmetry.space_group_name_H-M   'P 1'
#
loop_
_entity.id
_entity.type
_entity.pdbx_description
1 polymer ?
#
loop_
_entity_poly.entity_id
_entity_poly.type
_entity_poly.pdbx_seq_one_letter_code
_entity_poly.pdbx_strand_id
1 'polypeptide(L)'
;MLAKNQAPAAADDGARWAALRARDAAADGTFVYSVKTTGVYCRPSCGARPARPENVAFHDTPAAAQRAGFRPCKRCKPDQPPLAERQAAQVAALCRLI
;
A
#
# COMPACT_ATOMS: atom_id res chain seq x y z
N MET A 1 13.11 7.98 26.78
CA MET A 1 11.80 7.28 26.77
C MET A 1 11.10 7.69 25.49
N LEU A 2 11.19 6.83 24.47
CA LEU A 2 10.94 7.13 23.06
C LEU A 2 9.46 7.10 22.67
N ALA A 3 9.18 7.90 21.63
CA ALA A 3 8.07 7.86 20.69
C ALA A 3 6.74 8.48 21.15
N LYS A 4 6.64 9.79 20.84
CA LYS A 4 5.39 10.53 20.66
C LYS A 4 4.41 9.71 19.80
N ASN A 5 3.35 9.24 20.45
CA ASN A 5 2.18 8.63 19.85
C ASN A 5 1.36 9.74 19.17
N GLN A 6 1.77 10.11 17.95
CA GLN A 6 1.16 11.22 17.22
C GLN A 6 0.04 10.67 16.34
N ALA A 7 -1.20 11.03 16.66
CA ALA A 7 -2.34 10.90 15.77
C ALA A 7 -2.47 12.18 14.92
N PRO A 8 -2.41 12.09 13.58
CA PRO A 8 -2.90 13.15 12.71
C PRO A 8 -3.94 12.57 11.74
N ALA A 9 -5.13 12.22 12.22
CA ALA A 9 -6.08 11.40 11.45
C ALA A 9 -7.16 12.18 10.68
N ALA A 10 -7.16 13.53 10.67
CA ALA A 10 -8.25 14.30 10.05
C ALA A 10 -7.80 15.35 9.01
N ALA A 11 -6.63 15.98 9.19
CA ALA A 11 -6.11 16.94 8.22
C ALA A 11 -5.39 16.27 7.03
N ASP A 12 -4.87 15.06 7.23
CA ASP A 12 -4.06 14.33 6.24
C ASP A 12 -4.87 13.52 5.23
N ASP A 13 -6.16 13.28 5.44
CA ASP A 13 -6.95 12.44 4.54
C ASP A 13 -7.10 13.05 3.14
N GLY A 14 -7.17 14.38 3.05
CA GLY A 14 -7.15 15.10 1.77
C GLY A 14 -5.81 14.94 1.03
N ALA A 15 -4.69 15.03 1.75
CA ALA A 15 -3.36 14.86 1.19
C ALA A 15 -3.08 13.39 0.80
N ARG A 16 -3.50 12.44 1.64
CA ARG A 16 -3.45 10.99 1.37
C ARG A 16 -4.29 10.63 0.16
N TRP A 17 -5.47 11.22 0.01
CA TRP A 17 -6.32 11.07 -1.17
C TRP A 17 -5.68 11.66 -2.43
N ALA A 18 -5.06 12.84 -2.33
CA ALA A 18 -4.33 13.44 -3.44
C ALA A 18 -3.15 12.58 -3.88
N ALA A 19 -2.34 12.07 -2.94
CA ALA A 19 -1.22 11.16 -3.22
C ALA A 19 -1.70 9.83 -3.83
N LEU A 20 -2.82 9.27 -3.33
CA LEU A 20 -3.46 8.09 -3.91
C LEU A 20 -3.93 8.33 -5.35
N ARG A 21 -4.55 9.49 -5.63
CA ARG A 21 -4.96 9.85 -6.99
C ARG A 21 -3.77 10.08 -7.92
N ALA A 22 -2.69 10.69 -7.40
CA ALA A 22 -1.45 10.90 -8.12
C ALA A 22 -0.64 9.61 -8.32
N ARG A 23 -0.99 8.52 -7.62
CA ARG A 23 -0.23 7.26 -7.58
C ARG A 23 1.23 7.47 -7.20
N ASP A 24 1.45 8.36 -6.24
CA ASP A 24 2.78 8.74 -5.83
C ASP A 24 3.50 7.57 -5.13
N ALA A 25 4.60 7.12 -5.73
CA ALA A 25 5.45 6.07 -5.16
C ALA A 25 6.20 6.54 -3.91
N ALA A 26 6.38 7.86 -3.72
CA ALA A 26 6.98 8.40 -2.50
C ALA A 26 6.06 8.25 -1.27
N ALA A 27 4.76 8.09 -1.50
CA ALA A 27 3.80 7.78 -0.45
C ALA A 27 3.76 6.28 -0.08
N ASP A 28 4.46 5.42 -0.84
CA ASP A 28 4.53 4.01 -0.51
C ASP A 28 5.31 3.79 0.79
N GLY A 29 4.64 3.20 1.78
CA GLY A 29 5.21 2.96 3.12
C GLY A 29 4.85 4.03 4.15
N THR A 30 4.37 5.20 3.71
CA THR A 30 3.87 6.25 4.60
C THR A 30 2.47 5.92 5.12
N PHE A 31 1.62 5.36 4.27
CA PHE A 31 0.29 4.87 4.64
C PHE A 31 -0.17 3.76 3.69
N VAL A 32 -1.22 3.05 4.10
CA VAL A 32 -1.96 2.13 3.25
C VAL A 32 -3.42 2.54 3.20
N TYR A 33 -4.12 2.20 2.13
CA TYR A 33 -5.55 2.42 2.03
C TYR A 33 -6.26 1.09 1.91
N SER A 34 -7.40 0.98 2.57
CA SER A 34 -8.30 -0.16 2.53
C SER A 34 -9.57 0.21 1.79
N VAL A 35 -10.14 -0.77 1.09
CA VAL A 35 -11.39 -0.62 0.35
C VAL A 35 -12.44 -1.49 1.02
N LYS A 36 -13.46 -0.86 1.61
CA LYS A 36 -14.55 -1.53 2.33
C LYS A 36 -15.31 -2.53 1.46
N THR A 37 -15.53 -2.20 0.18
CA THR A 37 -16.31 -3.05 -0.74
C THR A 37 -15.60 -4.35 -1.11
N THR A 38 -14.27 -4.36 -1.20
CA THR A 38 -13.50 -5.55 -1.55
C THR A 38 -12.88 -6.23 -0.33
N GLY A 39 -12.82 -5.55 0.82
CA GLY A 39 -12.12 -6.05 2.00
C GLY A 39 -10.61 -6.18 1.78
N VAL A 40 -10.04 -5.34 0.90
CA VAL A 40 -8.63 -5.40 0.51
C VAL A 40 -7.92 -4.09 0.85
N TYR A 41 -6.68 -4.16 1.34
CA TYR A 41 -5.80 -3.01 1.48
C TYR A 41 -4.64 -3.01 0.47
N CYS A 42 -4.25 -1.80 0.04
CA CYS A 42 -3.32 -1.52 -1.04
C CYS A 42 -2.36 -0.38 -0.66
N ARG A 43 -1.25 -0.26 -1.41
CA ARG A 43 -0.34 0.90 -1.38
C ARG A 43 -0.84 2.02 -2.30
N PRO A 44 -0.58 3.30 -2.01
CA PRO A 44 -1.06 4.42 -2.81
C PRO A 44 -0.57 4.41 -4.27
N SER A 45 0.60 3.83 -4.58
CA SER A 45 1.07 3.67 -5.97
C SER A 45 0.34 2.60 -6.78
N CYS A 46 -0.58 1.84 -6.17
CA CYS A 46 -1.16 0.68 -6.84
C CYS A 46 -1.97 1.09 -8.08
N GLY A 47 -1.60 0.52 -9.23
CA GLY A 47 -2.32 0.72 -10.49
C GLY A 47 -3.73 0.15 -10.55
N ALA A 48 -4.29 -0.32 -9.43
CA ALA A 48 -5.68 -0.74 -9.35
C ALA A 48 -6.61 0.48 -9.60
N ARG A 49 -7.79 0.23 -10.16
CA ARG A 49 -8.79 1.31 -10.32
C ARG A 49 -9.13 1.85 -8.92
N PRO A 50 -8.99 3.17 -8.68
CA PRO A 50 -9.32 3.73 -7.38
C PRO A 50 -10.80 3.47 -7.09
N ALA A 51 -11.07 2.94 -5.89
CA ALA A 51 -12.43 2.77 -5.42
C ALA A 51 -13.07 4.14 -5.14
N ARG A 52 -14.40 4.16 -5.01
CA ARG A 52 -15.10 5.40 -4.62
C ARG A 52 -14.58 5.88 -3.27
N PRO A 53 -14.34 7.20 -3.08
CA PRO A 53 -13.77 7.74 -1.84
C PRO A 53 -14.55 7.33 -0.59
N GLU A 54 -15.88 7.23 -0.70
CA GLU A 54 -16.80 6.76 0.35
C GLU A 54 -16.43 5.39 0.93
N ASN A 55 -15.83 4.53 0.10
CA ASN A 55 -15.46 3.16 0.46
C ASN A 55 -13.97 3.01 0.80
N VAL A 56 -13.21 4.10 0.77
CA VAL A 56 -11.79 4.09 1.08
C VAL A 56 -11.58 4.52 2.52
N ALA A 57 -10.75 3.78 3.25
CA ALA A 57 -10.28 4.14 4.58
C ALA A 57 -8.76 4.05 4.65
N PHE A 58 -8.11 5.10 5.17
CA PHE A 58 -6.67 5.16 5.30
C PHE A 58 -6.21 4.57 6.63
N HIS A 59 -5.07 3.89 6.61
CA HIS A 59 -4.40 3.33 7.79
C HIS A 59 -2.92 3.67 7.74
N ASP A 60 -2.32 3.94 8.88
CA ASP A 60 -0.90 4.31 8.93
C ASP A 60 0.03 3.13 8.64
N THR A 61 -0.39 1.91 8.97
CA THR A 61 0.43 0.70 8.78
C THR A 61 -0.36 -0.47 8.17
N PRO A 62 0.31 -1.36 7.39
CA PRO A 62 -0.29 -2.61 6.92
C PRO A 62 -0.84 -3.46 8.06
N ALA A 63 -0.15 -3.47 9.21
CA ALA A 63 -0.59 -4.20 10.40
C ALA A 63 -1.91 -3.65 10.96
N ALA A 64 -2.12 -2.33 10.93
CA ALA A 64 -3.41 -1.74 11.33
C ALA A 64 -4.54 -2.18 10.39
N ALA A 65 -4.30 -2.19 9.07
CA ALA A 65 -5.28 -2.68 8.10
C ALA A 65 -5.60 -4.17 8.27
N GLN A 66 -4.59 -5.01 8.55
CA GLN A 66 -4.79 -6.43 8.85
C GLN A 66 -5.59 -6.66 10.13
N ARG A 67 -5.31 -5.92 11.21
CA ARG A 67 -6.09 -5.98 12.45
C ARG A 67 -7.54 -5.55 12.26
N ALA A 68 -7.79 -4.63 11.34
CA ALA A 68 -9.14 -4.23 10.94
C ALA A 68 -9.86 -5.26 10.04
N GLY A 69 -9.22 -6.39 9.73
CA GLY A 69 -9.82 -7.50 8.97
C GLY A 69 -9.66 -7.39 7.44
N PHE A 70 -8.84 -6.46 6.95
CA PHE A 70 -8.60 -6.31 5.52
C PHE A 70 -7.48 -7.25 5.04
N ARG A 71 -7.64 -7.80 3.84
CA ARG A 71 -6.65 -8.69 3.20
C ARG A 71 -5.66 -7.89 2.36
N PRO A 72 -4.38 -8.31 2.28
CA PRO A 72 -3.39 -7.65 1.41
C PRO A 72 -3.77 -7.80 -0.07
N CYS A 73 -3.59 -6.72 -0.83
CA CYS A 73 -3.79 -6.78 -2.27
C CYS A 73 -2.76 -7.67 -2.95
N LYS A 74 -3.23 -8.65 -3.72
CA LYS A 74 -2.38 -9.58 -4.49
C LYS A 74 -1.64 -8.91 -5.66
N ARG A 75 -2.03 -7.69 -6.05
CA ARG A 75 -1.47 -6.96 -7.20
C ARG A 75 -0.34 -6.03 -6.79
N CYS A 76 -0.57 -5.19 -5.79
CA CYS A 76 0.45 -4.31 -5.25
C CYS A 76 1.39 -5.02 -4.26
N LYS A 77 1.04 -6.26 -3.84
CA LYS A 77 1.74 -7.11 -2.88
C LYS A 77 2.49 -6.27 -1.83
N PRO A 78 1.76 -5.54 -0.97
CA PRO A 78 2.38 -4.63 -0.01
C PRO A 78 3.37 -5.30 0.94
N ASP A 79 3.33 -6.63 1.06
CA ASP A 79 4.24 -7.47 1.83
C ASP A 79 5.47 -7.99 1.06
N GLN A 80 5.62 -7.69 -0.24
CA GLN A 80 6.70 -8.24 -1.07
C GLN A 80 7.56 -7.13 -1.68
N PRO A 81 8.86 -7.39 -1.89
CA PRO A 81 9.77 -6.45 -2.53
C PRO A 81 9.31 -6.10 -3.96
N PRO A 82 9.74 -4.94 -4.50
CA PRO A 82 9.33 -4.44 -5.80
C PRO A 82 9.53 -5.49 -6.90
N LEU A 83 8.61 -5.52 -7.88
CA LEU A 83 8.57 -6.53 -8.95
C LEU A 83 9.89 -6.63 -9.71
N ALA A 84 10.58 -5.50 -9.91
CA ALA A 84 11.84 -5.41 -10.64
C ALA A 84 12.95 -6.27 -10.03
N GLU A 85 13.12 -6.27 -8.70
CA GLU A 85 14.13 -7.10 -8.02
C GLU A 85 13.84 -8.60 -8.19
N ARG A 86 12.55 -8.95 -8.21
CA ARG A 86 12.12 -10.35 -8.35
C ARG A 86 12.33 -10.86 -9.77
N GLN A 87 12.07 -10.01 -10.76
CA GLN A 87 12.34 -10.31 -12.16
C GLN A 87 13.85 -10.44 -12.41
N ALA A 88 14.67 -9.54 -11.86
CA ALA A 88 16.12 -9.61 -11.99
C ALA A 88 16.70 -10.91 -11.38
N ALA A 89 16.21 -11.31 -10.20
CA ALA A 89 16.62 -12.56 -9.56
C ALA A 89 16.24 -13.80 -10.39
N GLN A 90 15.05 -13.81 -11.00
CA GLN A 90 14.61 -14.92 -11.86
C GLN A 90 15.41 -15.00 -13.16
N VAL A 91 15.69 -13.87 -13.81
CA VAL A 91 16.53 -13.82 -15.02
C VAL A 91 17.95 -14.31 -14.70
N ALA A 92 18.56 -13.82 -13.62
CA ALA A 92 19.90 -14.23 -13.21
C ALA A 92 20.00 -15.71 -12.84
N ALA A 93 18.94 -16.32 -12.30
CA ALA A 93 18.89 -17.75 -12.03
C ALA A 93 18.79 -18.57 -13.33
N LEU A 94 17.99 -18.11 -14.30
CA LEU A 94 17.83 -18.80 -15.58
C LEU A 94 19.11 -18.77 -16.42
N CYS A 95 19.81 -17.63 -16.46
CA CYS A 95 21.09 -17.49 -17.16
C CYS A 95 22.21 -18.39 -16.59
N ARG A 96 22.09 -18.89 -15.35
CA ARG A 96 23.05 -19.83 -14.76
C ARG A 96 22.82 -21.29 -15.16
N LEU A 97 21.70 -21.58 -15.84
CA LEU A 97 21.32 -22.93 -16.27
C LEU A 97 21.59 -23.19 -17.76
N ILE A 98 22.15 -22.21 -18.47
CA ILE A 98 22.49 -22.24 -19.89
C ILE A 98 24.01 -22.14 -20.02
#